data_AF-A0A1I2T6R2-F1
#
_entry.id   AF-A0A1I2T6R2-F1
#
_cell.length_a   1.000
_cell.length_b   1.000
_cell.length_c   1.000
_cell.angle_alpha   90.00
_cell.angle_beta   90.00
_cell.angle_gamma   90.00
#
_symmetry.space_group_name_H-M   'P 1'
#
loop_
_entity.id
_entity.type
_entity.pdbx_description
1 polymer ?
#
loop_
_entity_poly.entity_id
_entity_poly.type
_entity_poly.pdbx_seq_one_letter_code
_entity_poly.pdbx_strand_id
1 'polypeptide(L)'
;MYLTDIENLECYSKLSLKQVEDRLLITADFPKEFLMESKMTHPFLYVILYVRGKEMIKILDEGTAKLYVPSKKEIDPKTYKKIIDFAKQHSKQFRND
;
A
#
# COMPACT_ATOMS: atom_id res chain seq x y z
N MET A 1 -11.01 11.39 4.17
CA MET A 1 -9.66 11.87 3.83
C MET A 1 -9.33 11.30 2.45
N TYR A 2 -8.82 12.10 1.52
CA TYR A 2 -8.56 11.65 0.15
C TYR A 2 -7.05 11.54 -0.07
N LEU A 3 -6.57 10.32 -0.30
CA LEU A 3 -5.15 10.02 -0.49
C LEU A 3 -4.76 10.27 -1.95
N THR A 4 -3.89 11.25 -2.19
CA THR A 4 -3.35 11.59 -3.50
C THR A 4 -1.82 11.58 -3.47
N ASP A 5 -1.19 11.66 -4.64
CA ASP A 5 0.22 12.05 -4.80
C ASP A 5 1.21 11.26 -3.93
N ILE A 6 1.01 9.94 -3.82
CA ILE A 6 1.96 9.05 -3.16
C ILE A 6 3.14 8.79 -4.10
N GLU A 7 4.33 9.22 -3.70
CA GLU A 7 5.55 9.20 -4.50
C GLU A 7 6.63 8.32 -3.87
N ASN A 8 7.71 8.07 -4.63
CA ASN A 8 8.92 7.38 -4.17
C ASN A 8 8.64 6.02 -3.51
N LEU A 9 7.83 5.18 -4.19
CA LEU A 9 7.50 3.84 -3.72
C LEU A 9 8.75 2.95 -3.67
N GLU A 10 9.02 2.37 -2.51
CA GLU A 10 10.11 1.42 -2.32
C GLU A 10 9.62 0.17 -1.58
N CYS A 11 10.04 -1.01 -2.05
CA CYS A 11 9.64 -2.28 -1.44
C CYS A 11 10.49 -2.55 -0.20
N TYR A 12 9.89 -2.37 0.98
CA TYR A 12 10.55 -2.60 2.26
C TYR A 12 10.57 -4.09 2.64
N SER A 13 9.43 -4.76 2.53
CA SER A 13 9.35 -6.20 2.81
C SER A 13 8.23 -6.89 2.02
N LYS A 14 8.33 -8.20 1.88
CA LYS A 14 7.35 -9.04 1.19
C LYS A 14 7.13 -10.35 1.91
N LEU A 15 5.88 -10.79 1.92
CA LEU A 15 5.45 -12.09 2.41
C LEU A 15 4.53 -12.74 1.37
N SER A 16 4.87 -13.95 0.95
CA SER A 16 4.06 -14.70 -0.01
C SER A 16 3.44 -15.91 0.64
N LEU A 17 2.11 -15.99 0.61
CA LEU A 17 1.36 -17.19 0.94
C LEU A 17 0.96 -17.87 -0.37
N LYS A 18 1.66 -18.96 -0.70
CA LYS A 18 1.55 -19.68 -1.98
C LYS A 18 0.09 -19.95 -2.34
N GLN A 19 -0.32 -19.54 -3.54
CA GLN A 19 -1.67 -19.74 -4.10
C GLN A 19 -2.81 -19.05 -3.32
N VAL A 20 -2.49 -18.18 -2.35
CA VAL A 20 -3.50 -17.45 -1.57
C VAL A 20 -3.36 -15.95 -1.82
N GLU A 21 -2.24 -15.37 -1.39
CA GLU A 21 -2.02 -13.93 -1.44
C GLU A 21 -0.54 -13.58 -1.33
N ASP A 22 -0.16 -12.44 -1.90
CA ASP A 22 1.09 -11.76 -1.62
C ASP A 22 0.81 -10.50 -0.81
N ARG A 23 1.63 -10.27 0.21
CA ARG A 23 1.60 -9.08 1.04
C ARG A 23 2.90 -8.32 0.89
N LEU A 24 2.80 -7.02 0.68
CA LEU A 24 3.95 -6.13 0.52
C LEU A 24 3.85 -5.00 1.52
N LEU A 25 4.96 -4.71 2.18
CA LEU A 25 5.15 -3.48 2.95
C LEU A 25 6.00 -2.54 2.09
N ILE A 26 5.47 -1.36 1.82
CA ILE A 26 6.02 -0.39 0.88
C ILE A 26 6.19 0.94 1.61
N THR A 27 7.39 1.49 1.58
CA THR A 27 7.66 2.88 1.99
C THR A 27 7.30 3.82 0.84
N ALA A 28 6.88 5.03 1.19
CA ALA A 28 6.48 6.04 0.23
C ALA A 28 6.50 7.42 0.88
N ASP A 29 6.54 8.46 0.04
CA ASP A 29 6.28 9.82 0.48
C ASP A 29 4.77 10.06 0.54
N PHE A 30 4.26 10.28 1.75
CA PHE A 30 2.86 10.60 1.99
C PHE A 30 2.63 12.12 1.98
N PRO A 31 1.48 12.61 1.47
CA PRO A 31 1.12 14.02 1.55
C PRO A 31 1.18 14.54 2.98
N LYS A 32 1.70 15.76 3.17
CA LYS A 32 1.85 16.35 4.50
C LYS A 32 0.51 16.53 5.19
N GLU A 33 -0.51 16.95 4.44
CA GLU A 33 -1.87 17.14 4.92
C GLU A 33 -2.44 15.81 5.46
N PHE A 34 -2.20 14.71 4.74
CA PHE A 34 -2.58 13.37 5.19
C PHE A 34 -1.90 13.01 6.51
N LEU A 35 -0.58 13.21 6.62
CA LEU A 35 0.17 12.91 7.84
C LEU A 35 -0.31 13.71 9.05
N MET A 36 -0.57 15.01 8.85
CA MET A 36 -1.01 15.91 9.91
C MET A 36 -2.40 15.53 10.45
N GLU A 37 -3.37 15.35 9.55
CA GLU A 37 -4.75 15.03 9.93
C GLU A 37 -4.87 13.62 10.54
N SER A 38 -4.15 12.63 10.01
CA SER A 38 -4.13 11.27 10.55
C SER A 38 -3.26 11.13 11.81
N LYS A 39 -2.43 12.14 12.09
CA LYS A 39 -1.41 12.14 13.15
C LYS A 39 -0.51 10.90 13.04
N MET A 40 -0.05 10.60 11.84
CA MET A 40 0.92 9.53 11.54
C MET A 40 2.32 10.13 11.41
N THR A 41 3.35 9.34 11.68
CA THR A 41 4.74 9.82 11.71
C THR A 41 5.67 9.00 10.83
N HIS A 42 5.44 7.69 10.74
CA HIS A 42 6.21 6.74 9.96
C HIS A 42 5.26 5.73 9.28
N PRO A 43 4.44 6.18 8.31
CA PRO A 43 3.48 5.30 7.64
C PRO A 43 4.13 4.44 6.55
N PHE A 44 3.57 3.24 6.41
CA PHE A 44 3.86 2.29 5.35
C PHE A 44 2.56 1.93 4.64
N LEU A 45 2.65 1.74 3.32
CA LEU A 45 1.61 1.07 2.55
C LEU A 45 1.73 -0.44 2.76
N TYR A 46 0.68 -1.04 3.32
CA TYR A 46 0.53 -2.49 3.44
C TYR A 46 -0.45 -2.99 2.40
N VAL A 47 0.09 -3.52 1.30
CA VAL A 47 -0.67 -3.95 0.12
C VAL A 47 -0.84 -5.46 0.15
N ILE A 48 -2.08 -5.91 -0.05
CA ILE A 48 -2.43 -7.33 -0.15
C ILE A 48 -2.97 -7.59 -1.55
N LEU A 49 -2.36 -8.54 -2.26
CA LEU A 49 -2.74 -8.99 -3.58
C LEU A 49 -3.22 -10.44 -3.49
N TYR A 50 -4.53 -10.65 -3.66
CA TYR A 50 -5.12 -11.98 -3.68
C TYR A 50 -5.03 -12.59 -5.08
N VAL A 51 -4.71 -13.88 -5.16
CA VAL A 51 -4.57 -14.62 -6.44
C VAL A 51 -5.83 -14.53 -7.32
N ARG A 52 -7.01 -14.42 -6.71
CA ARG A 52 -8.30 -14.29 -7.42
C ARG A 52 -8.58 -12.86 -7.95
N GLY A 53 -7.57 -12.00 -8.01
CA GLY A 53 -7.67 -10.65 -8.59
C GLY A 53 -8.25 -9.58 -7.67
N LYS A 54 -8.40 -9.88 -6.36
CA LYS A 54 -8.76 -8.86 -5.37
C LYS A 54 -7.50 -8.22 -4.81
N GLU A 55 -7.60 -6.94 -4.48
CA GLU A 55 -6.49 -6.14 -3.98
C GLU A 55 -6.96 -5.29 -2.81
N MET A 56 -6.08 -5.02 -1.86
CA MET A 56 -6.36 -4.16 -0.70
C MET A 56 -5.13 -3.35 -0.34
N ILE A 57 -5.34 -2.08 0.01
CA ILE A 57 -4.32 -1.19 0.53
C ILE A 57 -4.71 -0.84 1.97
N LYS A 58 -3.77 -0.98 2.89
CA LYS A 58 -3.86 -0.47 4.26
C LYS A 58 -2.68 0.46 4.50
N ILE A 59 -2.79 1.35 5.47
CA ILE A 59 -1.70 2.22 5.92
C ILE A 59 -1.40 1.86 7.37
N LEU A 60 -0.18 1.42 7.62
CA LEU A 60 0.33 1.06 8.94
C LEU A 60 1.31 2.15 9.39
N ASP A 61 1.11 2.74 10.55
CA ASP A 61 2.05 3.70 11.11
C ASP A 61 2.86 3.04 12.23
N GLU A 62 4.15 2.87 12.02
CA GLU A 62 5.04 2.25 13.01
C GLU A 62 5.22 3.16 14.23
N GLY A 63 5.29 4.47 14.03
CA GLY A 63 5.52 5.43 15.11
C GLY A 63 4.34 5.60 16.08
N THR A 64 3.10 5.32 15.64
CA THR A 64 1.90 5.45 16.49
C THR A 64 1.07 4.17 16.61
N ALA A 65 1.53 3.06 16.03
CA ALA A 65 0.83 1.78 15.96
C ALA A 65 -0.60 1.89 15.37
N LYS A 66 -0.86 2.91 14.56
CA LYS A 66 -2.16 3.11 13.91
C LYS A 66 -2.30 2.26 12.67
N LEU A 67 -3.52 1.79 12.44
CA LEU A 67 -3.93 1.14 11.20
C LEU A 67 -5.07 1.97 10.59
N TYR A 68 -4.87 2.43 9.36
CA TYR A 68 -5.91 3.03 8.54
C TYR A 68 -6.21 2.13 7.35
N VAL A 69 -7.49 1.86 7.11
CA VAL A 69 -7.96 1.02 6.01
C VAL A 69 -8.81 1.89 5.09
N PRO A 70 -8.20 2.63 4.15
CA PRO A 70 -8.94 3.47 3.22
C PRO A 70 -9.85 2.61 2.34
N SER A 71 -11.08 3.07 2.12
CA SER A 71 -11.91 2.55 1.04
C SER A 71 -11.33 3.00 -0.32
N LYS A 72 -11.68 2.29 -1.40
CA LYS A 72 -11.23 2.66 -2.76
C LYS A 72 -11.62 4.09 -3.18
N LYS A 73 -12.70 4.65 -2.60
CA LYS A 73 -13.16 6.02 -2.89
C LYS A 73 -12.36 7.09 -2.16
N GLU A 74 -11.60 6.70 -1.13
CA GLU A 74 -10.73 7.57 -0.34
C GLU A 74 -9.30 7.62 -0.90
N ILE A 75 -9.03 6.96 -2.02
CA ILE A 75 -7.75 7.00 -2.71
C ILE A 75 -8.02 7.49 -4.13
N ASP A 76 -7.20 8.42 -4.59
CA ASP A 76 -7.24 8.83 -5.99
C ASP A 76 -7.03 7.63 -6.93
N PRO A 77 -7.86 7.45 -7.98
CA PRO A 77 -7.76 6.29 -8.86
C PRO A 77 -6.38 6.10 -9.50
N LYS A 78 -5.66 7.18 -9.82
CA LYS A 78 -4.30 7.08 -10.39
C LYS A 78 -3.32 6.63 -9.31
N THR A 79 -3.42 7.20 -8.11
CA THR A 79 -2.62 6.81 -6.94
C THR A 79 -2.86 5.35 -6.57
N TYR A 80 -4.12 4.92 -6.50
CA TYR A 80 -4.49 3.53 -6.23
C TYR A 80 -3.85 2.59 -7.26
N LYS A 81 -4.03 2.89 -8.55
CA LYS A 81 -3.46 2.09 -9.64
C LYS A 81 -1.93 2.01 -9.55
N LYS A 82 -1.26 3.14 -9.33
CA LYS A 82 0.19 3.22 -9.18
C LYS A 82 0.71 2.31 -8.06
N ILE A 83 0.09 2.36 -6.88
CA ILE A 83 0.47 1.52 -5.73
C ILE A 83 0.29 0.04 -6.04
N ILE A 84 -0.84 -0.32 -6.66
CA ILE A 84 -1.13 -1.71 -7.03
C ILE A 84 -0.17 -2.23 -8.11
N ASP A 85 0.08 -1.44 -9.16
CA ASP A 85 0.96 -1.84 -10.25
C ASP A 85 2.39 -2.06 -9.74
N PHE A 86 2.88 -1.15 -8.89
CA PHE A 86 4.15 -1.33 -8.18
C PHE A 86 4.15 -2.61 -7.34
N ALA A 87 3.10 -2.83 -6.53
CA ALA A 87 3.02 -4.03 -5.70
C ALA A 87 3.05 -5.33 -6.52
N LYS A 88 2.34 -5.37 -7.66
CA LYS A 88 2.35 -6.52 -8.58
C LYS A 88 3.72 -6.75 -9.20
N GLN A 89 4.42 -5.69 -9.60
CA GLN A 89 5.79 -5.77 -10.13
C GLN A 89 6.79 -6.31 -9.11
N HIS A 90 6.50 -6.27 -7.81
CA HIS A 90 7.35 -6.80 -6.74
C HIS A 90 6.81 -8.10 -6.10
N SER A 91 5.65 -8.57 -6.54
CA SER A 91 5.02 -9.81 -6.09
C SER A 91 5.63 -11.04 -6.78
N LYS A 92 5.80 -12.13 -6.02
CA LYS A 92 6.26 -13.41 -6.58
C LYS A 92 5.18 -14.11 -7.39
N GLN A 93 3.92 -13.96 -6.99
CA GLN A 93 2.79 -14.64 -7.65
C GLN A 93 2.35 -13.99 -8.96
N PHE A 94 2.67 -12.70 -9.14
CA PHE A 94 2.29 -11.93 -10.33
C PHE A 94 3.48 -11.54 -11.22
N ARG A 95 4.72 -11.86 -10.81
CA ARG A 95 5.87 -11.81 -11.73
C ARG A 95 5.84 -13.03 -12.66
N ASN A 96 5.85 -12.75 -13.96
CA ASN A 96 6.21 -13.72 -14.98
C ASN A 96 7.74 -13.75 -15.06
N ASP A 97 8.39 -14.49 -14.16
CA ASP A 97 9.78 -14.91 -14.36
C ASP A 97 9.79 -16.25 -15.12
#